data_AF-A0A2V7YHL5-F1
#
_entry.id   AF-A0A2V7YHL5-F1
#
_cell.length_a   1.000
_cell.length_b   1.000
_cell.length_c   1.000
_cell.angle_alpha   90.00
_cell.angle_beta   90.00
_cell.angle_gamma   90.00
#
_symmetry.space_group_name_H-M   'P 1'
#
loop_
_entity.id
_entity.type
_entity.pdbx_description
1 polymer ?
#
loop_
_entity_poly.entity_id
_entity_poly.type
_entity_poly.pdbx_seq_one_letter_code
_entity_poly.pdbx_strand_id
1 'polypeptide(L)'
;MGSETTYKGKIEDWGNLQERLTANAADLAHLEVLRTQLGTVMEQARQVAASQAAQRAAKQTASKSLKAAIVEGDRLASLLRAAVKQHYGPASEKVAEFGVQPFRGRKRTPKEKPAPTPAPAPGPVPAPAPHAAAVPATEPSTTTEK
;
A
#
# COMPACT_ATOMS: atom_id res chain seq x y z
N MET A 1 32.69 -0.89 -26.39
CA MET A 1 32.39 -0.69 -24.96
C MET A 1 31.12 0.13 -24.90
N GLY A 2 30.02 -0.45 -24.41
CA GLY A 2 28.72 0.24 -24.32
C GLY A 2 28.75 1.22 -23.15
N SER A 3 28.43 2.48 -23.40
CA SER A 3 28.38 3.50 -22.35
C SER A 3 27.18 3.24 -21.43
N GLU A 4 27.45 2.92 -20.17
CA GLU A 4 26.38 2.80 -19.18
C GLU A 4 25.75 4.18 -18.94
N THR A 5 24.42 4.25 -19.10
CA THR A 5 23.67 5.49 -18.95
C THR A 5 23.44 5.85 -17.48
N THR A 6 23.65 4.90 -16.56
CA THR A 6 23.43 5.05 -15.12
C THR A 6 24.62 5.71 -14.44
N TYR A 7 24.37 6.60 -13.46
CA TYR A 7 25.44 7.28 -12.70
C TYR A 7 26.47 6.33 -12.08
N LYS A 8 26.02 5.18 -11.54
CA LYS A 8 26.92 4.14 -11.01
C LYS A 8 27.85 3.60 -12.10
N GLY A 9 27.31 3.28 -13.28
CA GLY A 9 28.10 2.78 -14.40
C GLY A 9 29.09 3.81 -14.94
N LYS A 10 28.73 5.10 -14.94
CA LYS A 10 29.68 6.18 -15.26
C LYS A 10 30.85 6.26 -14.27
N ILE A 11 30.58 6.12 -12.97
CA ILE A 11 31.64 6.12 -11.94
C ILE A 11 32.55 4.89 -12.09
N GLU A 12 31.99 3.75 -12.49
CA GLU A 12 32.74 2.51 -12.76
C GLU A 12 33.60 2.62 -14.02
N ASP A 13 33.03 3.15 -15.11
CA ASP A 13 33.75 3.46 -16.35
C ASP A 13 34.94 4.41 -16.12
N TRP A 14 34.73 5.48 -15.34
CA TRP A 14 35.81 6.40 -14.95
C TRP A 14 36.90 5.71 -14.11
N GLY A 15 36.53 4.77 -13.25
CA GLY A 15 37.49 3.96 -12.49
C GLY A 15 38.35 3.08 -13.39
N ASN A 16 37.72 2.38 -14.32
CA ASN A 16 38.43 1.57 -15.32
C ASN A 16 39.36 2.43 -16.20
N LEU A 17 38.92 3.63 -16.58
CA LEU A 17 39.76 4.58 -17.30
C LEU A 17 40.97 5.01 -16.45
N GLN A 18 40.76 5.33 -15.17
CA GLN A 18 41.83 5.76 -14.27
C GLN A 18 42.86 4.66 -14.01
N GLU A 19 42.45 3.40 -13.90
CA GLU A 19 43.36 2.26 -13.82
C GLU A 19 44.23 2.13 -15.07
N ARG A 20 43.63 2.22 -16.27
CA ARG A 20 44.37 2.18 -17.54
C ARG A 20 45.35 3.34 -17.68
N LEU A 21 44.94 4.54 -17.27
CA LEU A 21 45.81 5.71 -17.26
C LEU A 21 46.97 5.57 -16.27
N THR A 22 46.74 4.89 -15.14
CA THR A 22 47.78 4.60 -14.14
C THR A 22 48.77 3.56 -14.62
N ALA A 23 48.30 2.54 -15.32
CA ALA A 23 49.18 1.54 -15.95
C ALA A 23 50.11 2.14 -17.01
N ASN A 24 49.70 3.24 -17.67
CA ASN A 24 50.46 3.93 -18.72
C ASN A 24 50.98 5.30 -18.27
N ALA A 25 51.20 5.49 -16.96
CA ALA A 25 51.55 6.78 -16.38
C ALA A 25 52.86 7.36 -16.95
N ALA A 26 53.85 6.50 -17.25
CA ALA A 26 55.16 6.91 -17.77
C ALA A 26 55.07 7.60 -19.14
N ASP A 27 54.18 7.12 -20.02
CA ASP A 27 53.95 7.68 -21.36
C ASP A 27 53.04 8.92 -21.34
N LEU A 28 52.29 9.12 -20.24
CA LEU A 28 51.23 10.12 -20.12
C LEU A 28 51.48 11.15 -19.01
N ALA A 29 52.75 11.47 -18.74
CA ALA A 29 53.14 12.41 -17.68
C ALA A 29 52.45 13.79 -17.77
N HIS A 30 52.14 14.26 -18.98
CA HIS A 30 51.44 15.54 -19.21
C HIS A 30 49.96 15.52 -18.79
N LEU A 31 49.37 14.34 -18.55
CA LEU A 31 47.96 14.16 -18.14
C LEU A 31 47.79 13.96 -16.63
N GLU A 32 48.87 13.99 -15.83
CA GLU A 32 48.82 13.76 -14.38
C GLU A 32 47.87 14.74 -13.66
N VAL A 33 47.82 16.00 -14.11
CA VAL A 33 46.90 17.00 -13.57
C VAL A 33 45.44 16.58 -13.79
N LEU A 34 45.11 16.15 -15.01
CA LEU A 34 43.75 15.70 -15.36
C LEU A 34 43.39 14.40 -14.64
N ARG A 35 44.34 13.47 -14.46
CA ARG A 35 44.14 12.25 -13.67
C ARG A 35 43.82 12.55 -12.22
N THR A 36 44.54 13.50 -11.62
CA THR A 36 44.30 13.92 -10.24
C THR A 36 42.93 14.58 -10.08
N GLN A 37 42.53 15.40 -11.04
CA GLN A 37 41.20 16.01 -11.08
C GLN A 37 40.09 14.95 -11.23
N LEU A 38 40.27 13.97 -12.12
CA LEU A 38 39.33 12.87 -12.30
C LEU A 38 39.14 12.08 -10.99
N GLY A 39 40.23 11.76 -10.30
CA GLY A 39 40.17 11.07 -9.00
C GLY A 39 39.40 11.85 -7.95
N THR A 40 39.57 13.17 -7.92
CA THR A 40 38.82 14.06 -7.00
C THR A 40 37.32 14.04 -7.30
N VAL A 41 36.94 14.18 -8.57
CA VAL A 41 35.52 14.17 -8.99
C VAL A 41 34.88 12.81 -8.74
N MET A 42 35.62 11.72 -8.97
CA MET A 42 35.13 10.36 -8.67
C MET A 42 34.84 10.16 -7.19
N GLU A 43 35.72 10.64 -6.31
CA GLU A 43 35.52 10.52 -4.86
C GLU A 43 34.31 11.34 -4.40
N GLN A 44 34.15 12.56 -4.92
CA GLN A 44 32.95 13.37 -4.69
C GLN A 44 31.68 12.65 -5.15
N ALA A 45 31.70 12.04 -6.35
CA ALA A 45 30.55 11.32 -6.88
C ALA A 45 30.17 10.11 -6.01
N ARG A 46 31.15 9.36 -5.49
CA ARG A 46 30.93 8.25 -4.55
C ARG A 46 30.32 8.74 -3.24
N GLN A 47 30.84 9.84 -2.69
CA GLN A 47 30.33 10.42 -1.45
C GLN A 47 28.88 10.89 -1.60
N VAL A 48 28.55 11.53 -2.73
CA VAL A 48 27.18 11.94 -3.05
C VAL A 48 26.26 10.72 -3.25
N ALA A 49 26.73 9.65 -3.90
CA ALA A 49 25.95 8.43 -4.06
C ALA A 49 25.64 7.78 -2.70
N ALA A 50 26.62 7.73 -1.79
CA ALA A 50 26.43 7.23 -0.43
C ALA A 50 25.44 8.08 0.37
N SER A 51 25.54 9.42 0.28
CA SER A 51 24.61 10.33 0.96
C SER A 51 23.19 10.21 0.42
N GLN A 52 23.01 10.03 -0.89
CA GLN A 52 21.69 9.76 -1.48
C GLN A 52 21.07 8.46 -0.96
N ALA A 53 21.85 7.39 -0.83
CA ALA A 53 21.37 6.13 -0.28
C ALA A 53 20.92 6.29 1.19
N ALA A 54 21.71 7.00 2.01
CA ALA A 54 21.37 7.30 3.40
C ALA A 54 20.10 8.16 3.50
N GLN A 55 19.98 9.20 2.69
CA GLN A 55 18.79 10.08 2.66
C GLN A 55 17.53 9.32 2.22
N ARG A 56 17.64 8.39 1.28
CA ARG A 56 16.51 7.52 0.90
C ARG A 56 16.05 6.66 2.07
N ALA A 57 16.98 6.05 2.81
CA ALA A 57 16.65 5.28 4.00
C ALA A 57 16.00 6.17 5.09
N ALA A 58 16.59 7.34 5.36
CA ALA A 58 16.04 8.30 6.32
C ALA A 58 14.62 8.76 5.94
N LYS A 59 14.37 9.04 4.66
CA LYS A 59 13.04 9.37 4.15
C LYS A 59 12.04 8.25 4.40
N GLN A 60 12.42 6.99 4.17
CA GLN A 60 11.53 5.85 4.42
C GLN A 60 11.17 5.73 5.90
N THR A 61 12.15 5.88 6.79
CA THR A 61 11.91 5.88 8.24
C THR A 61 11.01 7.03 8.65
N ALA A 62 11.30 8.26 8.20
CA ALA A 62 10.48 9.43 8.48
C ALA A 62 9.04 9.30 7.93
N SER A 63 8.87 8.67 6.77
CA SER A 63 7.53 8.43 6.20
C SER A 63 6.73 7.44 7.04
N LYS A 64 7.38 6.40 7.56
CA LYS A 64 6.75 5.41 8.45
C LYS A 64 6.36 6.05 9.78
N SER A 65 7.24 6.85 10.39
CA SER A 65 6.94 7.54 11.65
C SER A 65 5.82 8.56 11.47
N LEU A 66 5.82 9.32 10.38
CA LEU A 66 4.73 10.25 10.05
C LEU A 66 3.39 9.51 9.93
N LYS A 67 3.36 8.40 9.19
CA LYS A 67 2.13 7.60 9.05
C LYS A 67 1.62 7.09 10.40
N ALA A 68 2.51 6.61 11.27
CA ALA A 68 2.14 6.18 12.62
C ALA A 68 1.58 7.33 13.46
N ALA A 69 2.21 8.50 13.42
CA ALA A 69 1.77 9.68 14.14
C ALA A 69 0.39 10.18 13.66
N ILE A 70 0.12 10.16 12.37
CA ILE A 70 -1.19 10.54 11.81
C ILE A 70 -2.28 9.58 12.27
N VAL A 71 -2.04 8.26 12.22
CA VAL A 71 -3.02 7.27 12.69
C VAL A 71 -3.34 7.45 14.17
N GLU A 72 -2.34 7.70 15.00
CA GLU A 72 -2.56 7.95 16.42
C GLU A 72 -3.28 9.29 16.67
N GLY A 73 -2.90 10.33 15.93
CA GLY A 73 -3.59 11.62 15.94
C GLY A 73 -5.07 11.48 15.57
N ASP A 74 -5.40 10.71 14.54
CA ASP A 74 -6.78 10.46 14.11
C ASP A 74 -7.60 9.72 15.17
N ARG A 75 -6.99 8.74 15.87
CA ARG A 75 -7.64 8.04 16.99
C ARG A 75 -7.94 9.00 18.13
N LEU A 76 -6.94 9.76 18.57
CA LEU A 76 -7.10 10.75 19.65
C LEU A 76 -8.12 11.82 19.28
N ALA A 77 -8.06 12.35 18.07
CA ALA A 77 -9.04 13.31 17.57
C ALA A 77 -10.45 12.72 17.57
N SER A 78 -10.61 11.46 17.15
CA SER A 78 -11.91 10.77 17.16
C SER A 78 -12.47 10.61 18.59
N LEU A 79 -11.61 10.23 19.54
CA LEU A 79 -11.98 10.12 20.96
C LEU A 79 -12.39 11.48 21.54
N LEU A 80 -11.63 12.53 21.26
CA LEU A 80 -11.96 13.88 21.70
C LEU A 80 -13.30 14.35 21.12
N ARG A 81 -13.54 14.12 19.82
CA ARG A 81 -14.84 14.44 19.21
C ARG A 81 -15.99 13.67 19.86
N ALA A 82 -15.78 12.41 20.23
CA ALA A 82 -16.80 11.61 20.93
C ALA A 82 -17.05 12.12 22.36
N ALA A 83 -15.98 12.46 23.09
CA ALA A 83 -16.08 13.03 24.43
C ALA A 83 -16.83 14.38 24.43
N VAL A 84 -16.54 15.25 23.46
CA VAL A 84 -17.27 16.52 23.26
C VAL A 84 -18.76 16.26 23.02
N LYS A 85 -19.11 15.29 22.17
CA LYS A 85 -20.52 14.90 21.94
C LYS A 85 -21.20 14.36 23.21
N GLN A 86 -20.51 13.58 24.03
CA GLN A 86 -21.07 13.07 25.29
C GLN A 86 -21.28 14.19 26.31
N HIS A 87 -20.33 15.12 26.42
CA HIS A 87 -20.39 16.21 27.40
C HIS A 87 -21.50 17.22 27.10
N TYR A 88 -21.65 17.66 25.85
CA TYR A 88 -22.66 18.66 25.47
C TYR A 88 -23.99 18.05 25.00
N GLY A 89 -24.02 16.75 24.72
CA GLY A 89 -25.15 16.05 24.12
C GLY A 89 -25.09 16.01 22.58
N PRO A 90 -25.57 14.92 21.96
CA PRO A 90 -25.36 14.65 20.53
C PRO A 90 -26.06 15.65 19.59
N ALA A 91 -27.12 16.31 20.05
CA ALA A 91 -27.91 17.28 19.26
C ALA A 91 -27.59 18.75 19.60
N SER A 92 -26.64 19.01 20.51
CA SER A 92 -26.32 20.36 20.97
C SER A 92 -25.53 21.14 19.91
N GLU A 93 -25.94 22.37 19.63
CA GLU A 93 -25.28 23.23 18.65
C GLU A 93 -23.87 23.66 19.09
N LYS A 94 -23.57 23.58 20.40
CA LYS A 94 -22.22 23.81 20.95
C LYS A 94 -21.18 22.82 20.44
N VAL A 95 -21.61 21.66 19.93
CA VAL A 95 -20.70 20.67 19.33
C VAL A 95 -20.18 21.14 17.96
N ALA A 96 -20.90 22.02 17.27
CA ALA A 96 -20.50 22.55 15.96
C ALA A 96 -19.26 23.46 16.03
N GLU A 97 -19.05 24.15 17.16
CA GLU A 97 -17.88 25.00 17.40
C GLU A 97 -16.56 24.21 17.38
N PHE A 98 -16.61 22.91 17.68
CA PHE A 98 -15.46 22.01 17.68
C PHE A 98 -15.27 21.27 16.34
N GLY A 99 -15.92 21.74 15.27
CA GLY A 99 -15.86 21.11 13.95
C GLY A 99 -16.57 19.75 13.87
N VAL A 100 -17.48 19.48 14.80
CA VAL A 100 -18.23 18.22 14.90
C VAL A 100 -19.70 18.48 14.57
N GLN A 101 -20.25 17.78 13.58
CA GLN A 101 -21.64 17.99 13.15
C GLN A 101 -22.64 17.47 14.21
N PRO A 102 -23.58 18.32 14.70
CA PRO A 102 -24.64 17.89 15.61
C PRO A 102 -25.59 16.90 14.95
N PHE A 103 -26.07 15.91 15.72
CA PHE A 103 -27.05 14.95 15.26
C PHE A 103 -28.42 15.61 15.12
N ARG A 104 -28.80 15.87 13.86
CA ARG A 104 -30.14 16.30 13.47
C ARG A 104 -30.80 15.10 12.81
N GLY A 105 -31.51 14.31 13.61
CA GLY A 105 -32.12 13.05 13.16
C GLY A 105 -32.85 13.21 11.82
N ARG A 106 -32.61 12.29 10.88
CA ARG A 106 -33.26 12.31 9.56
C ARG A 106 -34.69 11.80 9.72
N LYS A 107 -35.70 12.65 9.45
CA LYS A 107 -37.11 12.20 9.35
C LYS A 107 -37.18 11.15 8.23
N ARG A 108 -37.42 9.89 8.57
CA ARG A 108 -37.76 8.86 7.58
C ARG A 108 -39.21 9.07 7.19
N THR A 109 -39.47 9.35 5.92
CA THR A 109 -40.79 9.12 5.33
C THR A 109 -41.05 7.61 5.32
N PRO A 110 -42.15 7.11 5.90
CA PRO A 110 -42.50 5.70 5.84
C PRO A 110 -42.61 5.28 4.37
N LYS A 111 -41.81 4.28 3.95
CA LYS A 111 -41.97 3.67 2.64
C LYS A 111 -43.17 2.73 2.73
N GLU A 112 -44.19 3.03 1.94
CA GLU A 112 -45.41 2.25 1.79
C GLU A 112 -45.05 0.78 1.47
N LYS A 113 -45.63 -0.15 2.23
CA LYS A 113 -45.35 -1.59 2.15
C LYS A 113 -45.82 -2.09 0.78
N PRO A 114 -44.97 -2.70 -0.07
CA PRO A 114 -45.44 -3.28 -1.32
C PRO A 114 -46.42 -4.41 -1.02
N ALA A 115 -47.55 -4.42 -1.74
CA ALA A 115 -48.53 -5.50 -1.70
C ALA A 115 -47.89 -6.85 -2.07
N PRO A 116 -48.35 -7.97 -1.49
CA PRO A 116 -47.79 -9.30 -1.77
C PRO A 116 -48.04 -9.69 -3.24
N THR A 117 -46.98 -10.06 -3.94
CA THR A 117 -47.04 -10.65 -5.29
C THR A 117 -47.68 -12.05 -5.22
N PRO A 118 -48.62 -12.42 -6.11
CA PRO A 118 -49.17 -13.78 -6.15
C PRO A 118 -48.10 -14.80 -6.54
N ALA A 119 -48.15 -15.97 -5.91
CA ALA A 119 -47.24 -17.09 -6.18
C ALA A 119 -47.33 -17.59 -7.64
N PRO A 120 -46.21 -18.01 -8.26
CA PRO A 120 -46.23 -18.60 -9.59
C PRO A 120 -46.92 -19.97 -9.60
N ALA A 121 -47.72 -20.21 -10.64
CA ALA A 121 -48.46 -21.45 -10.85
C ALA A 121 -47.52 -22.67 -11.03
N PRO A 122 -47.92 -23.87 -10.59
CA PRO A 122 -47.11 -25.08 -10.72
C PRO A 122 -47.02 -25.51 -12.20
N GLY A 123 -45.78 -25.79 -12.65
CA GLY A 123 -45.49 -26.29 -13.99
C GLY A 123 -46.01 -27.72 -14.24
N PRO A 124 -45.97 -28.19 -15.50
CA PRO A 124 -46.61 -29.43 -15.92
C PRO A 124 -45.89 -30.66 -15.38
N VAL A 125 -46.69 -31.64 -14.94
CA VAL A 125 -46.26 -32.95 -14.44
C VAL A 125 -45.67 -33.78 -15.59
N PRO A 126 -44.49 -34.42 -15.44
CA PRO A 126 -43.98 -35.37 -16.42
C PRO A 126 -44.74 -36.71 -16.34
N ALA A 127 -45.04 -37.27 -17.52
CA ALA A 127 -45.68 -38.58 -17.69
C ALA A 127 -44.81 -39.74 -17.13
N PRO A 128 -45.41 -40.86 -16.69
CA PRO A 128 -44.72 -41.87 -15.90
C PRO A 128 -43.87 -42.80 -16.77
N ALA A 129 -42.63 -43.05 -16.36
CA ALA A 129 -41.81 -44.16 -16.84
C ALA A 129 -42.12 -45.45 -16.06
N PRO A 130 -42.05 -46.64 -16.69
CA PRO A 130 -42.48 -47.90 -16.09
C PRO A 130 -41.48 -48.41 -15.04
N HIS A 131 -42.04 -49.11 -14.05
CA HIS A 131 -41.34 -49.76 -12.95
C HIS A 131 -40.25 -50.74 -13.38
N ALA A 132 -39.11 -50.71 -12.69
CA ALA A 132 -38.33 -51.90 -12.38
C ALA A 132 -37.44 -51.67 -11.15
N ALA A 133 -37.79 -52.38 -10.07
CA ALA A 133 -36.92 -53.04 -9.08
C ALA A 133 -35.81 -52.23 -8.37
N ALA A 134 -35.47 -52.43 -7.10
CA ALA A 134 -35.99 -53.14 -5.93
C ALA A 134 -34.91 -52.85 -4.86
N VAL A 135 -35.31 -52.33 -3.69
CA VAL A 135 -34.77 -52.50 -2.29
C VAL A 135 -33.25 -52.75 -2.02
N PRO A 136 -32.75 -52.54 -0.78
CA PRO A 136 -33.02 -51.52 0.23
C PRO A 136 -31.73 -50.97 0.93
N ALA A 137 -31.92 -49.93 1.74
CA ALA A 137 -31.27 -49.62 3.03
C ALA A 137 -29.82 -50.07 3.32
N THR A 138 -28.92 -49.11 3.60
CA THR A 138 -28.25 -48.99 4.91
C THR A 138 -27.57 -47.61 5.03
N GLU A 139 -27.96 -46.82 6.04
CA GLU A 139 -27.04 -45.87 6.72
C GLU A 139 -25.96 -46.70 7.47
N PRO A 140 -24.92 -46.18 8.18
CA PRO A 140 -24.59 -44.80 8.53
C PRO A 140 -23.07 -44.43 8.51
N SER A 141 -22.78 -43.16 8.83
CA SER A 141 -21.63 -42.69 9.63
C SER A 141 -20.16 -42.74 9.15
N THR A 142 -19.45 -41.71 9.64
CA THR A 142 -18.05 -41.65 10.12
C THR A 142 -16.88 -41.34 9.16
N THR A 143 -16.30 -40.15 9.39
CA THR A 143 -14.88 -39.89 9.76
C THR A 143 -13.74 -40.18 8.77
N THR A 144 -12.70 -39.33 8.84
CA THR A 144 -11.29 -39.48 8.35
C THR A 144 -10.97 -38.57 7.16
N GLU A 145 -10.43 -37.38 7.39
CA GLU A 145 -8.99 -37.06 7.47
C GLU A 145 -8.29 -37.07 6.10
N LYS A 146 -7.90 -35.88 5.62
CA LYS A 146 -6.51 -35.55 5.23
C LYS A 146 -6.31 -34.06 5.03
#